data_AF-A0A6L9KV29-F1
#
_entry.id   AF-A0A6L9KV29-F1
#
_cell.length_a   1.000
_cell.length_b   1.000
_cell.length_c   1.000
_cell.angle_alpha   90.00
_cell.angle_beta   90.00
_cell.angle_gamma   90.00
#
_symmetry.space_group_name_H-M   'P 1'
#
loop_
_entity.id
_entity.type
_entity.pdbx_description
1 polymer ?
#
loop_
_entity_poly.entity_id
_entity_poly.type
_entity_poly.pdbx_seq_one_letter_code
_entity_poly.pdbx_strand_id
1 'polypeptide(L)'
;MSDTPVPSKLARLLREALLGLVVLAAAYLAMILITYHRSDPGWSVGATASRAVSNAGGRIGAWTSDLLLYLFGYSTTWFVVALGLAVWCF
;
A
#
# COMPACT_ATOMS: atom_id res chain seq x y z
N MET A 1 -26.67 19.73 -34.00
CA MET A 1 -25.23 19.45 -33.82
C MET A 1 -25.04 19.08 -32.36
N SER A 2 -25.22 17.80 -32.01
CA SER A 2 -25.02 17.35 -30.63
C SER A 2 -23.52 17.18 -30.41
N ASP A 3 -22.85 18.23 -29.95
CA ASP A 3 -21.52 18.07 -29.40
C ASP A 3 -21.66 17.23 -28.13
N THR A 4 -21.30 15.95 -28.20
CA THR A 4 -21.02 15.14 -27.03
C THR A 4 -19.51 15.08 -26.83
N PRO A 5 -18.85 16.12 -26.27
CA PRO A 5 -17.73 15.78 -25.40
C PRO A 5 -18.40 15.00 -24.26
N VAL A 6 -18.00 13.80 -23.86
CA VAL A 6 -16.87 13.63 -22.97
C VAL A 6 -16.52 12.13 -22.80
N PRO A 7 -15.64 11.55 -23.62
CA PRO A 7 -14.86 10.39 -23.22
C PRO A 7 -13.54 10.80 -22.53
N SER A 8 -12.94 11.92 -22.98
CA SER A 8 -11.59 12.33 -22.62
C SER A 8 -11.44 12.97 -21.23
N LYS A 9 -12.39 13.82 -20.79
CA LYS A 9 -12.34 14.40 -19.43
C LYS A 9 -12.64 13.33 -18.37
N LEU A 10 -13.57 12.41 -18.63
CA LEU A 10 -13.85 11.29 -17.72
C LEU A 10 -12.64 10.36 -17.63
N ALA A 11 -12.03 9.99 -18.77
CA ALA A 11 -10.81 9.19 -18.78
C ALA A 11 -9.66 9.88 -18.01
N ARG A 12 -9.50 11.19 -18.17
CA ARG A 12 -8.51 11.97 -17.40
C ARG A 12 -8.80 11.96 -15.90
N LEU A 13 -10.05 12.20 -15.49
CA LEU A 13 -10.44 12.17 -14.07
C LEU A 13 -10.25 10.79 -13.44
N LEU A 14 -10.61 9.72 -14.17
CA LEU A 14 -10.37 8.35 -13.72
C LEU A 14 -8.88 8.07 -13.54
N ARG A 15 -8.06 8.54 -14.47
CA ARG A 15 -6.60 8.40 -14.38
C ARG A 15 -6.03 9.14 -13.17
N GLU A 16 -6.44 10.39 -12.95
CA GLU A 16 -6.05 11.18 -11.79
C GLU A 16 -6.46 10.50 -10.47
N ALA A 17 -7.69 9.96 -10.42
CA ALA A 17 -8.17 9.21 -9.26
C ALA A 17 -7.36 7.93 -9.01
N LEU A 18 -7.02 7.18 -10.06
CA LEU A 18 -6.18 5.99 -9.97
C LEU A 18 -4.76 6.33 -9.51
N LEU A 19 -4.16 7.41 -10.01
CA LEU A 19 -2.86 7.90 -9.55
C LEU A 19 -2.91 8.27 -8.06
N GLY A 20 -3.97 8.96 -7.62
CA GLY A 20 -4.19 9.25 -6.20
C GLY A 20 -4.27 7.98 -5.35
N LEU A 21 -4.98 6.95 -5.83
CA LEU A 21 -5.07 5.66 -5.15
C LEU A 21 -3.69 4.97 -5.05
N VAL A 22 -2.87 5.03 -6.11
CA VAL A 22 -1.51 4.50 -6.10
C VAL A 22 -0.64 5.23 -5.07
N VAL A 23 -0.73 6.56 -4.98
CA VAL A 23 -0.01 7.35 -3.96
C VAL A 23 -0.42 6.93 -2.55
N LEU A 24 -1.73 6.80 -2.30
CA LEU A 24 -2.25 6.38 -0.99
C LEU A 24 -1.80 4.96 -0.64
N ALA A 25 -1.83 4.04 -1.61
CA ALA A 25 -1.37 2.67 -1.42
C ALA A 25 0.13 2.62 -1.11
N ALA A 26 0.96 3.39 -1.82
CA ALA A 26 2.40 3.48 -1.57
C ALA A 26 2.70 4.05 -0.18
N ALA A 27 1.99 5.11 0.22
CA ALA A 27 2.13 5.73 1.54
C ALA A 27 1.70 4.78 2.66
N TYR A 28 0.57 4.08 2.49
CA TYR A 28 0.11 3.07 3.43
C TYR A 28 1.14 1.93 3.56
N LEU A 29 1.64 1.43 2.43
CA LEU A 29 2.65 0.37 2.40
C LEU A 29 3.94 0.80 3.11
N ALA A 30 4.42 2.02 2.85
CA ALA A 30 5.57 2.59 3.54
C ALA A 30 5.34 2.66 5.05
N MET A 31 4.19 3.18 5.46
CA MET A 31 3.83 3.33 6.87
C MET A 31 3.85 1.98 7.60
N ILE A 32 3.16 0.95 7.06
CA ILE A 32 3.09 -0.35 7.73
C ILE A 32 4.45 -1.07 7.78
N LEU A 33 5.35 -0.81 6.83
CA LEU A 33 6.71 -1.36 6.83
C LEU A 33 7.62 -0.63 7.81
N ILE A 34 7.52 0.70 7.89
CA ILE A 34 8.28 1.51 8.85
C ILE A 34 7.86 1.17 10.28
N THR A 35 6.56 0.96 10.52
CA THR A 35 6.04 0.59 11.85
C THR A 35 5.96 -0.91 12.07
N TYR A 36 6.66 -1.73 11.27
CA TYR A 36 6.68 -3.18 11.47
C TYR A 36 7.35 -3.53 12.80
N HIS A 37 6.72 -4.42 13.56
CA HIS A 37 7.27 -4.96 14.78
C HIS A 37 7.12 -6.48 14.82
N ARG A 38 8.22 -7.22 15.03
CA ARG A 38 8.19 -8.70 15.11
C ARG A 38 7.27 -9.28 16.20
N SER A 39 6.87 -8.48 17.18
CA SER A 39 5.95 -8.92 18.24
C SER A 39 4.48 -8.79 17.85
N ASP A 40 4.19 -8.14 16.73
CA ASP A 40 2.82 -8.04 16.21
C ASP A 40 2.35 -9.39 15.63
N PRO A 41 1.07 -9.72 15.74
CA PRO A 41 0.52 -10.95 15.16
C PRO A 41 0.62 -10.91 13.63
N GLY A 42 1.13 -11.98 13.03
CA GLY A 42 1.45 -12.04 11.61
C GLY A 42 1.24 -13.43 11.00
N TRP A 43 1.62 -13.60 9.74
CA TRP A 43 1.60 -14.91 9.09
C TRP A 43 2.67 -15.83 9.69
N SER A 44 3.88 -15.29 9.91
CA SER A 44 5.02 -16.02 10.47
C SER A 44 5.02 -16.04 12.00
N VAL A 45 4.43 -15.01 12.63
CA VAL A 45 4.32 -14.85 14.07
C VAL A 45 2.92 -15.28 14.51
N GLY A 46 2.81 -16.46 15.12
CA GLY A 46 1.53 -17.06 15.52
C GLY A 46 0.59 -16.07 16.22
N ALA A 47 -0.69 -16.13 15.88
CA ALA A 47 -1.73 -15.23 16.34
C ALA A 47 -1.99 -15.39 17.86
N THR A 48 -1.15 -14.76 18.69
CA THR A 48 -1.42 -14.67 20.12
C THR A 48 -2.42 -13.54 20.31
N ALA A 49 -3.70 -13.89 20.41
CA ALA A 49 -4.84 -12.97 20.35
C ALA A 49 -4.89 -11.88 21.45
N SER A 50 -3.99 -11.90 22.43
CA SER A 50 -4.00 -11.03 23.60
C SER A 50 -3.01 -9.85 23.56
N ARG A 51 -2.18 -9.71 22.52
CA ARG A 51 -1.18 -8.63 22.46
C ARG A 51 -1.69 -7.41 21.68
N ALA A 52 -1.42 -6.22 22.23
CA ALA A 52 -1.68 -4.96 21.53
C ALA A 52 -0.80 -4.86 20.28
N VAL A 53 -1.40 -4.46 19.15
CA VAL A 53 -0.70 -4.29 17.88
C VAL A 53 -0.03 -2.93 17.84
N SER A 54 1.26 -2.92 17.54
CA SER A 54 2.07 -1.70 17.48
C SER A 54 2.15 -1.08 16.08
N ASN A 55 1.91 -1.87 15.02
CA ASN A 55 1.81 -1.36 13.65
C ASN A 55 0.73 -0.28 13.51
N ALA A 56 1.08 0.85 12.90
CA ALA A 56 0.14 1.96 12.68
C ALA A 56 -1.02 1.58 11.73
N GLY A 57 -0.82 0.59 10.85
CA GLY A 57 -1.89 -0.01 10.04
C GLY A 57 -2.75 -1.02 10.79
N GLY A 58 -2.57 -1.17 12.10
CA GLY A 58 -3.28 -2.12 12.95
C GLY A 58 -2.99 -3.57 12.57
N ARG A 59 -3.94 -4.48 12.85
CA ARG A 59 -3.81 -5.92 12.56
C ARG A 59 -3.56 -6.22 11.08
N ILE A 60 -4.24 -5.49 10.19
CA ILE A 60 -4.07 -5.67 8.74
C ILE A 60 -2.65 -5.26 8.34
N GLY A 61 -2.18 -4.08 8.78
CA GLY A 61 -0.83 -3.61 8.49
C GLY A 61 0.26 -4.55 9.04
N ALA A 62 0.10 -5.03 10.27
CA ALA A 62 1.00 -6.02 10.87
C ALA A 62 1.09 -7.30 10.03
N TRP A 63 -0.05 -7.84 9.62
CA TRP A 63 -0.08 -9.09 8.85
C TRP A 63 0.44 -8.93 7.42
N THR A 64 0.07 -7.83 6.75
CA THR A 64 0.56 -7.52 5.40
C THR A 64 2.06 -7.27 5.39
N SER A 65 2.58 -6.47 6.32
CA SER A 65 4.02 -6.21 6.42
C SER A 65 4.81 -7.47 6.77
N ASP A 66 4.30 -8.31 7.68
CA ASP A 66 4.91 -9.60 8.02
C ASP A 66 4.96 -10.55 6.81
N LEU A 67 3.86 -10.67 6.05
CA LEU A 67 3.81 -11.50 4.85
C LEU A 67 4.77 -11.02 3.77
N LEU A 68 4.82 -9.70 3.52
CA LEU A 68 5.71 -9.14 2.50
C LEU A 68 7.18 -9.32 2.87
N LEU A 69 7.54 -9.06 4.13
CA LEU A 69 8.89 -9.30 4.62
C LEU A 69 9.24 -10.80 4.61
N TYR A 70 8.27 -11.68 4.85
CA TYR A 70 8.49 -13.12 4.77
C TYR A 70 8.74 -13.60 3.33
N LEU A 71 7.99 -13.09 2.34
CA LEU A 71 8.15 -13.50 0.94
C LEU A 71 9.36 -12.85 0.24
N PHE A 72 9.57 -11.55 0.49
CA PHE A 72 10.52 -10.73 -0.29
C PHE A 72 11.68 -10.19 0.54
N GLY A 73 11.64 -10.30 1.87
CA GLY A 73 12.65 -9.73 2.75
C GLY A 73 12.78 -8.23 2.60
N TYR A 74 14.01 -7.73 2.67
CA TYR A 74 14.32 -6.30 2.46
C TYR A 74 13.92 -5.80 1.07
N SER A 75 13.79 -6.67 0.07
CA SER A 75 13.38 -6.26 -1.27
C SER A 75 11.96 -5.68 -1.32
N THR A 76 11.17 -5.86 -0.26
CA THR A 76 9.85 -5.23 -0.11
C THR A 76 9.90 -3.71 -0.28
N THR A 77 10.98 -3.05 0.17
CA THR A 77 11.10 -1.58 0.08
C THR A 77 11.12 -1.09 -1.37
N TRP A 78 11.55 -1.93 -2.33
CA TRP A 78 11.52 -1.59 -3.75
C TRP A 78 10.09 -1.46 -4.29
N PHE A 79 9.10 -2.16 -3.72
CA PHE A 79 7.70 -2.00 -4.14
C PHE A 79 7.16 -0.62 -3.76
N VAL A 80 7.51 -0.11 -2.58
CA VAL A 80 7.16 1.26 -2.17
C VAL A 80 7.76 2.28 -3.13
N VAL A 81 9.05 2.11 -3.45
CA VAL A 81 9.75 2.99 -4.40
C VAL A 81 9.15 2.88 -5.80
N ALA A 82 8.87 1.68 -6.29
CA ALA A 82 8.31 1.44 -7.61
C ALA A 82 6.91 2.07 -7.75
N LEU A 83 6.04 1.94 -6.73
CA LEU A 83 4.74 2.59 -6.73
C LEU A 83 4.87 4.11 -6.72
N GLY A 84 5.83 4.67 -5.97
CA GLY A 84 6.12 6.11 -6.00
C GLY A 84 6.63 6.59 -7.36
N LEU A 85 7.54 5.83 -8.00
CA LEU A 85 8.06 6.15 -9.34
C LEU A 85 6.98 6.04 -10.42
N ALA A 86 6.04 5.09 -10.30
CA ALA A 86 4.94 4.96 -11.24
C ALA A 86 4.13 6.25 -11.34
N VAL A 87 3.92 6.96 -10.23
CA VAL A 87 3.22 8.26 -10.21
C VAL A 87 3.98 9.34 -10.99
N TRP A 88 5.33 9.30 -10.97
CA TRP A 88 6.16 10.27 -11.69
C TRP A 88 6.25 9.99 -13.19
N CYS A 89 6.14 8.73 -13.60
CA CYS A 89 6.22 8.31 -14.99
C CYS A 89 4.92 8.54 -15.80
N PHE A 90 3.82 8.89 -15.12
CA PHE A 90 2.49 8.99 -15.71
C PHE A 90 1.97 10.42 -15.74
#